data_AF-A0A2D7CMS3-F1
#
_entry.id   AF-A0A2D7CMS3-F1
#
_cell.length_a   1.000
_cell.length_b   1.000
_cell.length_c   1.000
_cell.angle_alpha   90.00
_cell.angle_beta   90.00
_cell.angle_gamma   90.00
#
_symmetry.space_group_name_H-M   'P 1'
#
loop_
_entity.id
_entity.type
_entity.pdbx_description
1 polymer ?
#
loop_
_entity_poly.entity_id
_entity_poly.type
_entity_poly.pdbx_seq_one_letter_code
_entity_poly.pdbx_strand_id
1 'polypeptide(L)'
;MDKRTMLKFYIAVDTNDEIFIINCSAMDECPMLVGADVFKQLLGVRKDRFADTPLKTDEEGRILLFRELDISKMEWMHLMHFLNHGRPQLDSHKWEQQCLIMENINCTATKLGGIPCFDVFYRKFYDEKKSPPLNPKCPDEDEFDRYHWVLENFANRSLRTASKEWTATRHFRLGITDFVWWRREKKLDAPVS
;
A
#
# COMPACT_ATOMS: atom_id res chain seq x y z
N MET A 1 33.65 -14.05 -25.61
CA MET A 1 33.33 -12.68 -26.05
C MET A 1 32.86 -11.94 -24.82
N ASP A 2 33.76 -11.18 -24.20
CA ASP A 2 33.54 -10.53 -22.91
C ASP A 2 32.64 -9.30 -23.12
N LYS A 3 31.32 -9.46 -22.87
CA LYS A 3 30.41 -8.31 -22.81
C LYS A 3 30.68 -7.61 -21.49
N ARG A 4 31.70 -6.74 -21.45
CA ARG A 4 31.78 -5.70 -20.43
C ARG A 4 30.56 -4.81 -20.62
N THR A 5 29.48 -5.12 -19.88
CA THR A 5 28.32 -4.25 -19.75
C THR A 5 28.83 -2.92 -19.22
N MET A 6 28.91 -1.90 -20.08
CA MET A 6 29.28 -0.56 -19.63
C MET A 6 28.22 -0.13 -18.61
N LEU A 7 28.67 0.13 -17.39
CA LEU A 7 27.78 0.61 -16.34
C LEU A 7 27.24 1.99 -16.74
N LYS A 8 25.92 2.09 -16.82
CA LYS A 8 25.19 3.31 -17.12
C LYS A 8 24.75 3.98 -15.82
N PHE A 9 25.27 5.18 -15.58
CA PHE A 9 24.88 6.03 -14.47
C PHE A 9 24.38 7.38 -14.97
N TYR A 10 23.43 7.95 -14.24
CA TYR A 10 23.06 9.36 -14.37
C TYR A 10 23.31 10.10 -13.07
N ILE A 11 23.67 11.38 -13.20
CA ILE A 11 23.57 12.35 -12.11
C ILE A 11 22.26 13.09 -12.32
N ALA A 12 21.39 13.07 -11.32
CA ALA A 12 20.06 13.67 -11.36
C ALA A 12 19.91 14.77 -10.32
N VAL A 13 19.00 15.71 -10.61
CA VAL A 13 18.55 16.74 -9.68
C VAL A 13 17.08 16.48 -9.36
N ASP A 14 16.74 16.43 -8.07
CA ASP A 14 15.39 16.19 -7.57
C ASP A 14 14.56 17.50 -7.50
N THR A 15 13.31 17.40 -7.03
CA THR A 15 12.40 18.57 -6.86
C THR A 15 12.89 19.61 -5.83
N ASN A 16 13.78 19.22 -4.91
CA ASN A 16 14.36 20.08 -3.88
C ASN A 16 15.77 20.57 -4.26
N ASP A 17 16.15 20.44 -5.53
CA ASP A 17 17.49 20.71 -6.06
C ASP A 17 18.61 19.86 -5.40
N GLU A 18 18.27 18.72 -4.80
CA GLU A 18 19.26 17.75 -4.32
C GLU A 18 19.82 16.91 -5.48
N ILE A 19 21.13 16.69 -5.43
CA ILE A 19 21.85 15.89 -6.43
C ILE A 19 21.99 14.45 -5.94
N PHE A 20 21.71 13.48 -6.81
CA PHE A 20 21.89 12.06 -6.52
C PHE A 20 22.24 11.24 -7.77
N ILE A 21 22.77 10.04 -7.56
CA ILE A 21 23.23 9.14 -8.62
C ILE A 21 22.20 8.05 -8.85
N ILE A 22 21.95 7.75 -10.12
CA ILE A 22 21.05 6.70 -10.58
C ILE A 22 21.87 5.62 -11.27
N ASN A 23 21.76 4.39 -10.81
CA ASN A 23 22.38 3.23 -11.45
C ASN A 23 21.36 2.53 -12.37
N CYS A 24 21.35 2.90 -13.65
CA CYS A 24 20.46 2.29 -14.63
C CYS A 24 20.84 0.85 -14.98
N SER A 25 22.12 0.49 -14.81
CA SER A 25 22.60 -0.88 -15.08
C SER A 25 21.89 -1.91 -14.19
N ALA A 26 21.69 -1.57 -12.91
CA ALA A 26 20.98 -2.43 -11.97
C ALA A 26 19.49 -2.62 -12.30
N MET A 27 18.92 -1.74 -13.13
CA MET A 27 17.50 -1.76 -13.48
C MET A 27 17.19 -2.62 -14.70
N ASP A 28 18.17 -2.83 -15.59
CA ASP A 28 17.98 -3.63 -16.79
C ASP A 28 17.66 -5.09 -16.44
N GLU A 29 18.34 -5.60 -15.42
CA GLU A 29 18.20 -6.97 -14.92
C GLU A 29 17.16 -7.09 -13.78
N CYS A 30 16.48 -6.00 -13.42
CA CYS A 30 15.57 -6.01 -12.27
C CYS A 30 14.27 -6.76 -12.60
N PRO A 31 13.97 -7.90 -11.94
CA PRO A 31 12.76 -8.67 -12.20
C PRO A 31 11.49 -7.91 -11.79
N MET A 32 11.59 -6.94 -10.88
CA MET A 32 10.48 -6.10 -10.46
C MET A 32 10.05 -5.12 -11.55
N LEU A 33 10.86 -4.89 -12.59
CA LEU A 33 10.52 -3.98 -13.69
C LEU A 33 9.94 -4.70 -14.93
N VAL A 34 9.54 -5.97 -14.80
CA VAL A 34 8.84 -6.68 -15.89
C VAL A 34 7.52 -5.97 -16.18
N GLY A 35 7.33 -5.56 -17.44
CA GLY A 35 6.16 -4.79 -17.90
C GLY A 35 6.18 -3.30 -17.58
N ALA A 36 7.19 -2.78 -16.87
CA ALA A 36 7.35 -1.35 -16.59
C ALA A 36 8.04 -0.62 -17.78
N ASP A 37 7.38 -0.65 -18.94
CA ASP A 37 8.00 -0.21 -20.21
C ASP A 37 8.30 1.28 -20.25
N VAL A 38 7.38 2.12 -19.78
CA VAL A 38 7.56 3.58 -19.73
C VAL A 38 8.71 3.94 -18.77
N PHE A 39 8.76 3.32 -17.59
CA PHE A 39 9.87 3.48 -16.65
C PHE A 39 11.21 3.17 -17.31
N LYS A 40 11.30 2.03 -18.02
CA LYS A 40 12.52 1.60 -18.71
C LYS A 40 12.89 2.52 -19.88
N GLN A 41 11.91 3.08 -20.58
CA GLN A 41 12.13 4.07 -21.65
C GLN A 41 12.67 5.38 -21.09
N LEU A 42 12.04 5.92 -20.04
CA LEU A 42 12.42 7.20 -19.42
C LEU A 42 13.88 7.20 -18.96
N LEU A 43 14.37 6.10 -18.38
CA LEU A 43 15.75 5.97 -17.92
C LEU A 43 16.69 5.40 -19.00
N GLY A 44 16.19 5.23 -20.23
CA GLY A 44 16.93 4.67 -21.36
C GLY A 44 17.53 3.29 -21.07
N VAL A 45 16.86 2.50 -20.24
CA VAL A 45 17.19 1.10 -19.93
C VAL A 45 16.81 0.23 -21.13
N ARG A 46 15.66 0.51 -21.76
CA ARG A 46 15.22 -0.16 -22.98
C ARG A 46 15.51 0.70 -24.20
N LYS A 47 16.12 0.10 -25.24
CA LYS A 47 16.21 0.72 -26.57
C LYS A 47 14.90 0.54 -27.32
N ASP A 48 14.28 1.64 -27.72
CA ASP A 48 13.11 1.68 -28.58
C ASP A 48 13.14 2.94 -29.47
N ARG A 49 12.07 3.18 -30.23
CA ARG A 49 11.96 4.34 -31.13
C ARG A 49 12.02 5.72 -30.44
N PHE A 50 11.85 5.76 -29.11
CA PHE A 50 11.93 6.98 -28.31
C PHE A 50 13.23 7.08 -27.51
N ALA A 51 14.00 5.98 -27.41
CA ALA A 51 15.28 5.94 -26.71
C ALA A 51 16.34 6.90 -27.27
N ASP A 52 16.15 7.39 -28.49
CA ASP A 52 17.02 8.41 -29.11
C ASP A 52 16.66 9.84 -28.68
N THR A 53 15.58 10.03 -27.91
CA THR A 53 15.25 11.34 -27.34
C THR A 53 16.11 11.57 -26.09
N PRO A 54 17.05 12.52 -26.11
CA PRO A 54 17.90 12.76 -24.96
C PRO A 54 17.05 13.30 -23.80
N LEU A 55 17.34 12.83 -22.59
CA LEU A 55 16.82 13.43 -21.37
C LEU A 55 17.29 14.87 -21.29
N LYS A 56 16.40 15.77 -20.88
CA LYS A 56 16.75 17.16 -20.64
C LYS A 56 17.75 17.25 -19.49
N THR A 57 18.82 18.01 -19.70
CA THR A 57 19.85 18.28 -18.72
C THR A 57 19.97 19.77 -18.41
N ASP A 58 20.59 20.11 -17.28
CA ASP A 58 21.08 21.46 -17.02
C ASP A 58 22.45 21.73 -17.67
N GLU A 59 23.02 22.90 -17.37
CA GLU A 59 24.31 23.37 -17.90
C GLU A 59 25.47 22.46 -17.48
N GLU A 60 25.34 21.75 -16.36
CA GLU A 60 26.32 20.81 -15.82
C GLU A 60 26.08 19.36 -16.26
N GLY A 61 25.11 19.12 -17.14
CA GLY A 61 24.81 17.79 -17.68
C GLY A 61 24.04 16.87 -16.74
N ARG A 62 23.41 17.40 -15.68
CA ARG A 62 22.59 16.64 -14.74
C ARG A 62 21.19 16.48 -15.30
N ILE A 63 20.61 15.29 -15.22
CA ILE A 63 19.25 15.05 -15.74
C ILE A 63 18.21 15.75 -14.87
N LEU A 64 17.23 16.36 -15.52
CA LEU A 64 16.18 17.15 -14.87
C LEU A 64 14.86 16.40 -14.68
N LEU A 65 14.81 15.13 -15.12
CA LEU A 65 13.60 14.28 -15.10
C LEU A 65 12.89 14.29 -13.73
N PHE A 66 13.65 14.17 -12.64
CA PHE A 66 13.08 14.06 -11.29
C PHE A 66 12.51 15.39 -10.82
N ARG A 67 13.22 16.49 -11.06
CA ARG A 67 12.69 17.83 -10.83
C ARG A 67 11.43 18.11 -11.65
N GLU A 68 11.40 17.73 -12.93
CA GLU A 68 10.25 17.98 -13.81
C GLU A 68 9.03 17.14 -13.47
N LEU A 69 9.24 15.94 -12.92
CA LEU A 69 8.16 15.07 -12.42
C LEU A 69 7.81 15.35 -10.95
N ASP A 70 8.43 16.36 -10.32
CA ASP A 70 8.26 16.67 -8.91
C ASP A 70 8.51 15.45 -8.02
N ILE A 71 9.64 14.75 -8.24
CA ILE A 71 10.07 13.59 -7.47
C ILE A 71 11.27 13.99 -6.64
N SER A 72 11.17 13.82 -5.32
CA SER A 72 12.29 13.98 -4.39
C SER A 72 13.20 12.75 -4.35
N LYS A 73 14.43 12.94 -3.90
CA LYS A 73 15.40 11.87 -3.67
C LYS A 73 14.87 10.83 -2.67
N MET A 74 14.15 11.26 -1.65
CA MET A 74 13.55 10.36 -0.65
C MET A 74 12.46 9.48 -1.25
N GLU A 75 11.58 10.03 -2.06
CA GLU A 75 10.57 9.27 -2.80
C GLU A 75 11.20 8.24 -3.74
N TRP A 76 12.23 8.68 -4.48
CA TRP A 76 13.02 7.79 -5.31
C TRP A 76 13.67 6.65 -4.50
N MET A 77 14.23 6.94 -3.33
CA MET A 77 14.81 5.93 -2.45
C MET A 77 13.78 4.92 -1.94
N HIS A 78 12.57 5.35 -1.59
CA HIS A 78 11.50 4.42 -1.19
C HIS A 78 11.13 3.47 -2.33
N LEU A 79 10.98 3.99 -3.54
CA LEU A 79 10.71 3.17 -4.71
C LEU A 79 11.85 2.19 -4.98
N MET A 80 13.10 2.66 -4.92
CA MET A 80 14.26 1.80 -5.11
C MET A 80 14.39 0.72 -4.05
N HIS A 81 14.04 1.03 -2.80
CA HIS A 81 14.01 0.03 -1.75
C HIS A 81 13.02 -1.09 -2.10
N PHE A 82 11.81 -0.74 -2.56
CA PHE A 82 10.82 -1.72 -3.00
C PHE A 82 11.34 -2.54 -4.20
N LEU A 83 11.90 -1.90 -5.23
CA LEU A 83 12.41 -2.61 -6.41
C LEU A 83 13.55 -3.58 -6.10
N ASN A 84 14.38 -3.26 -5.10
CA ASN A 84 15.50 -4.12 -4.71
C ASN A 84 15.09 -5.27 -3.77
N HIS A 85 14.06 -5.10 -2.94
CA HIS A 85 13.73 -6.06 -1.87
C HIS A 85 12.35 -6.69 -2.00
N GLY A 86 11.51 -6.24 -2.94
CA GLY A 86 10.14 -6.69 -3.10
C GLY A 86 9.17 -6.22 -2.01
N ARG A 87 9.61 -5.34 -1.11
CA ARG A 87 8.79 -4.80 -0.01
C ARG A 87 9.20 -3.37 0.32
N PRO A 88 8.28 -2.51 0.76
CA PRO A 88 8.59 -1.16 1.24
C PRO A 88 9.34 -1.21 2.58
N GLN A 89 10.16 -0.19 2.82
CA GLN A 89 10.78 0.01 4.14
C GLN A 89 9.76 0.66 5.07
N LEU A 90 9.14 -0.15 5.93
CA LEU A 90 8.16 0.30 6.91
C LEU A 90 8.80 0.28 8.29
N ASP A 91 9.51 1.34 8.64
CA ASP A 91 10.21 1.44 9.94
C ASP A 91 9.25 1.78 11.10
N SER A 92 7.97 2.00 10.81
CA SER A 92 6.96 2.38 11.79
C SER A 92 5.90 1.32 11.99
N HIS A 93 5.53 1.10 13.26
CA HIS A 93 4.32 0.34 13.63
C HIS A 93 3.02 1.14 13.44
N LYS A 94 3.09 2.44 13.14
CA LYS A 94 1.92 3.30 12.97
C LYS A 94 1.37 3.17 11.55
N TRP A 95 0.09 2.84 11.46
CA TRP A 95 -0.61 2.63 10.19
C TRP A 95 -0.55 3.86 9.27
N GLU A 96 -0.75 5.06 9.82
CA GLU A 96 -0.77 6.30 9.05
C GLU A 96 0.57 6.56 8.36
N GLN A 97 1.68 6.23 9.03
CA GLN A 97 3.02 6.37 8.46
C GLN A 97 3.29 5.32 7.38
N GLN A 98 2.78 4.10 7.55
CA GLN A 98 2.87 3.07 6.51
C GLN A 98 2.08 3.46 5.26
N CYS A 99 0.85 3.98 5.44
CA CYS A 99 0.06 4.51 4.32
C CYS A 99 0.79 5.63 3.60
N LEU A 100 1.39 6.57 4.32
CA LEU A 100 2.13 7.67 3.70
C LEU A 100 3.30 7.16 2.83
N ILE A 101 4.08 6.19 3.32
CA ILE A 101 5.16 5.59 2.53
C ILE A 101 4.61 4.87 1.31
N MET A 102 3.50 4.14 1.46
CA MET A 102 2.84 3.44 0.37
C MET A 102 2.31 4.38 -0.71
N GLU A 103 1.65 5.47 -0.32
CA GLU A 103 1.21 6.52 -1.24
C GLU A 103 2.39 7.18 -1.95
N ASN A 104 3.49 7.46 -1.25
CA ASN A 104 4.67 8.06 -1.86
C ASN A 104 5.27 7.16 -2.94
N ILE A 105 5.40 5.85 -2.68
CA ILE A 105 5.89 4.90 -3.68
C ILE A 105 4.90 4.82 -4.86
N ASN A 106 3.59 4.79 -4.58
CA ASN A 106 2.54 4.75 -5.61
C ASN A 106 2.56 5.97 -6.53
N CYS A 107 2.64 7.17 -5.95
CA CYS A 107 2.76 8.42 -6.68
C CYS A 107 4.02 8.45 -7.54
N THR A 108 5.15 8.01 -7.00
CA THR A 108 6.43 7.96 -7.72
C THR A 108 6.38 6.96 -8.88
N ALA A 109 5.87 5.74 -8.63
CA ALA A 109 5.70 4.73 -9.65
C ALA A 109 4.78 5.23 -10.78
N THR A 110 3.67 5.89 -10.42
CA THR A 110 2.71 6.46 -11.38
C THR A 110 3.35 7.57 -12.23
N LYS A 111 4.08 8.50 -11.61
CA LYS A 111 4.83 9.56 -12.32
C LYS A 111 5.84 9.00 -13.32
N LEU A 112 6.39 7.82 -13.05
CA LEU A 112 7.33 7.11 -13.93
C LEU A 112 6.65 6.11 -14.89
N GLY A 113 5.33 6.20 -15.06
CA GLY A 113 4.57 5.41 -16.03
C GLY A 113 4.05 4.06 -15.55
N GLY A 114 4.01 3.86 -14.23
CA GLY A 114 3.47 2.67 -13.59
C GLY A 114 4.45 1.52 -13.49
N ILE A 115 4.32 0.73 -12.41
CA ILE A 115 5.16 -0.45 -12.16
C ILE A 115 4.22 -1.61 -11.80
N PRO A 116 3.96 -2.57 -12.73
CA PRO A 116 2.90 -3.56 -12.57
C PRO A 116 2.99 -4.40 -11.29
N CYS A 117 4.20 -4.79 -10.88
CA CYS A 117 4.37 -5.56 -9.66
C CYS A 117 4.02 -4.76 -8.39
N PHE A 118 4.26 -3.45 -8.41
CA PHE A 118 3.89 -2.56 -7.32
C PHE A 118 2.37 -2.38 -7.29
N ASP A 119 1.69 -2.25 -8.42
CA ASP A 119 0.22 -2.13 -8.47
C ASP A 119 -0.48 -3.36 -7.88
N VAL A 120 0.09 -4.55 -8.08
CA VAL A 120 -0.40 -5.79 -7.46
C VAL A 120 -0.14 -5.78 -5.95
N PHE A 121 1.08 -5.38 -5.53
CA PHE A 121 1.43 -5.29 -4.13
C PHE A 121 0.56 -4.26 -3.38
N TYR A 122 0.39 -3.08 -3.95
CA TYR A 122 -0.37 -1.96 -3.41
C TYR A 122 -1.83 -2.34 -3.15
N ARG A 123 -2.48 -3.01 -4.11
CA ARG A 123 -3.86 -3.52 -3.92
C ARG A 123 -3.95 -4.51 -2.77
N LYS A 124 -3.04 -5.49 -2.71
CA LYS A 124 -2.99 -6.47 -1.62
C LYS A 124 -2.77 -5.80 -0.26
N PHE A 125 -1.86 -4.84 -0.19
CA PHE A 125 -1.58 -4.11 1.05
C PHE A 125 -2.84 -3.49 1.64
N TYR A 126 -3.68 -2.85 0.81
CA TYR A 126 -4.94 -2.26 1.26
C TYR A 126 -6.05 -3.30 1.49
N ASP A 127 -6.13 -4.36 0.69
CA ASP A 127 -7.15 -5.40 0.86
C ASP A 127 -6.89 -6.27 2.10
N GLU A 128 -5.63 -6.57 2.44
CA GLU A 128 -5.25 -7.28 3.68
C GLU A 128 -5.45 -6.41 4.93
N LYS A 129 -5.48 -5.08 4.76
CA LYS A 129 -5.58 -4.09 5.85
C LYS A 129 -6.94 -3.43 5.96
N LYS A 130 -7.87 -3.70 5.04
CA LYS A 130 -9.32 -3.68 5.31
C LYS A 130 -9.57 -4.72 6.39
N SER A 131 -9.25 -4.37 7.62
CA SER A 131 -9.67 -5.14 8.78
C SER A 131 -11.20 -5.24 8.69
N PRO A 132 -11.80 -6.43 8.90
CA PRO A 132 -13.21 -6.48 9.25
C PRO A 132 -13.44 -5.47 10.39
N PRO A 133 -14.57 -4.74 10.45
CA PRO A 133 -14.83 -3.84 11.57
C PRO A 133 -14.50 -4.60 12.85
N LEU A 134 -13.50 -4.11 13.59
CA LEU A 134 -12.78 -4.90 14.61
C LEU A 134 -13.72 -5.37 15.73
N ASN A 135 -14.92 -4.80 15.78
CA ASN A 135 -15.96 -5.09 16.73
C ASN A 135 -17.27 -4.49 16.17
N PRO A 136 -18.02 -5.19 15.28
CA PRO A 136 -19.32 -4.69 14.85
C PRO A 136 -20.18 -4.40 16.08
N LYS A 137 -20.91 -3.28 16.07
CA LYS A 137 -21.75 -2.83 17.20
C LYS A 137 -23.24 -3.12 16.99
N CYS A 138 -23.62 -3.52 15.79
CA CYS A 138 -24.96 -4.00 15.45
C CYS A 138 -24.87 -5.00 14.29
N PRO A 139 -25.95 -5.76 14.01
CA PRO A 139 -25.95 -6.77 12.95
C PRO A 139 -25.59 -6.23 11.58
N ASP A 140 -26.02 -5.00 11.27
CA ASP A 140 -25.76 -4.36 9.97
C ASP A 140 -24.26 -4.05 9.74
N GLU A 141 -23.46 -4.03 10.81
CA GLU A 141 -22.00 -3.84 10.73
C GLU A 141 -21.24 -5.18 10.70
N ASP A 142 -21.91 -6.32 10.91
CA ASP A 142 -21.30 -7.67 10.93
C ASP A 142 -21.24 -8.28 9.53
N GLU A 143 -20.48 -7.66 8.64
CA GLU A 143 -20.32 -8.05 7.23
C GLU A 143 -19.88 -9.51 7.01
N PHE A 144 -19.28 -10.12 8.04
CA PHE A 144 -18.69 -11.46 8.00
C PHE A 144 -19.50 -12.50 8.77
N ASP A 145 -20.70 -12.13 9.26
CA ASP A 145 -21.65 -13.02 9.94
C ASP A 145 -21.01 -13.82 11.10
N ARG A 146 -20.09 -13.17 11.85
CA ARG A 146 -19.23 -13.83 12.85
C ARG A 146 -19.95 -14.04 14.17
N TYR A 147 -21.02 -13.31 14.43
CA TYR A 147 -21.69 -13.28 15.71
C TYR A 147 -23.15 -13.73 15.61
N HIS A 148 -23.65 -14.35 16.68
CA HIS A 148 -25.07 -14.40 16.95
C HIS A 148 -25.49 -13.10 17.63
N TRP A 149 -26.56 -12.48 17.13
CA TRP A 149 -27.06 -11.21 17.61
C TRP A 149 -28.40 -11.34 18.32
N VAL A 150 -28.58 -10.57 19.39
CA VAL A 150 -29.85 -10.47 20.12
C VAL A 150 -30.07 -9.01 20.50
N LEU A 151 -31.28 -8.50 20.22
CA LEU A 151 -31.74 -7.21 20.73
C LEU A 151 -32.54 -7.44 22.00
N GLU A 152 -32.16 -6.77 23.09
CA GLU A 152 -32.93 -6.82 24.34
C GLU A 152 -33.25 -5.43 24.87
N ASN A 153 -34.37 -5.33 25.57
CA ASN A 153 -34.66 -4.18 26.42
C ASN A 153 -33.73 -4.22 27.63
N PHE A 154 -33.00 -3.13 27.86
CA PHE A 154 -32.01 -3.02 28.93
C PHE A 154 -32.62 -3.25 30.32
N ALA A 155 -33.89 -2.88 30.53
CA ALA A 155 -34.61 -3.07 31.79
C ALA A 155 -35.06 -4.53 32.03
N ASN A 156 -35.23 -5.33 30.96
CA ASN A 156 -35.69 -6.71 31.02
C ASN A 156 -34.62 -7.66 30.49
N ARG A 157 -33.43 -7.62 31.10
CA ARG A 157 -32.32 -8.50 30.72
C ARG A 157 -32.71 -9.96 30.95
N SER A 158 -32.58 -10.79 29.92
CA SER A 158 -32.87 -12.22 30.05
C SER A 158 -31.71 -12.97 30.72
N LEU A 159 -31.98 -14.14 31.32
CA LEU A 159 -30.93 -15.04 31.84
C LEU A 159 -29.95 -15.49 30.74
N ARG A 160 -30.37 -15.44 29.47
CA ARG A 160 -29.57 -15.87 28.31
C ARG A 160 -28.38 -14.94 28.07
N THR A 161 -28.60 -13.62 28.08
CA THR A 161 -27.56 -12.59 27.91
C THR A 161 -26.83 -12.24 29.22
N ALA A 162 -27.29 -12.78 30.35
CA ALA A 162 -26.59 -12.71 31.64
C ALA A 162 -25.39 -13.66 31.74
N SER A 163 -25.24 -14.62 30.80
CA SER A 163 -24.09 -15.50 30.74
C SER A 163 -22.82 -14.77 30.28
N LYS A 164 -21.64 -15.24 30.72
CA LYS A 164 -20.32 -14.63 30.39
C LYS A 164 -19.96 -14.69 28.90
N GLU A 165 -20.73 -15.41 28.10
CA GLU A 165 -20.49 -15.59 26.67
C GLU A 165 -21.03 -14.43 25.82
N TRP A 166 -21.95 -13.61 26.34
CA TRP A 166 -22.57 -12.51 25.60
C TRP A 166 -21.95 -11.17 25.97
N THR A 167 -21.63 -10.36 24.97
CA THR A 167 -21.09 -9.01 25.15
C THR A 167 -22.11 -7.97 24.67
N ALA A 168 -22.39 -6.98 25.51
CA ALA A 168 -23.15 -5.79 25.12
C ALA A 168 -22.30 -4.88 24.23
N THR A 169 -22.91 -4.29 23.21
CA THR A 169 -22.18 -3.49 22.20
C THR A 169 -22.74 -2.09 22.01
N ARG A 170 -23.95 -1.96 21.46
CA ARG A 170 -24.62 -0.67 21.21
C ARG A 170 -25.85 -0.52 22.06
N HIS A 171 -25.91 0.59 22.79
CA HIS A 171 -27.10 1.03 23.52
C HIS A 171 -27.80 2.13 22.74
N PHE A 172 -29.12 2.07 22.67
CA PHE A 172 -29.93 3.10 22.02
C PHE A 172 -31.34 3.13 22.60
N ARG A 173 -32.02 4.27 22.47
CA ARG A 173 -33.36 4.48 23.02
C ARG A 173 -34.37 4.61 21.90
N LEU A 174 -35.51 3.94 22.04
CA LEU A 174 -36.68 4.11 21.19
C LEU A 174 -37.86 4.52 22.08
N GLY A 175 -38.24 5.80 22.02
CA GLY A 175 -39.23 6.38 22.93
C GLY A 175 -38.72 6.45 24.37
N ILE A 176 -39.45 5.80 25.29
CA ILE A 176 -39.07 5.69 26.71
C ILE A 176 -38.32 4.40 27.05
N THR A 177 -38.05 3.55 26.05
CA THR A 177 -37.48 2.23 26.24
C THR A 177 -36.04 2.18 25.76
N ASP A 178 -35.15 1.68 26.61
CA ASP A 178 -33.73 1.49 26.31
C ASP A 178 -33.48 0.07 25.78
N PHE A 179 -32.74 -0.01 24.68
CA PHE A 179 -32.37 -1.25 24.03
C PHE A 179 -30.85 -1.40 23.96
N VAL A 180 -30.40 -2.66 23.93
CA VAL A 180 -29.00 -3.03 23.78
C VAL A 180 -28.84 -4.19 22.81
N TRP A 181 -27.90 -4.06 21.89
CA TRP A 181 -27.43 -5.16 21.08
C TRP A 181 -26.42 -6.00 21.85
N TRP A 182 -26.72 -7.29 21.98
CA TRP A 182 -25.83 -8.30 22.51
C TRP A 182 -25.30 -9.18 21.37
N ARG A 183 -24.06 -9.61 21.51
CA ARG A 183 -23.44 -10.56 20.59
C ARG A 183 -22.69 -11.68 21.29
N ARG A 184 -22.61 -12.84 20.65
CA ARG A 184 -21.73 -13.96 21.00
C ARG A 184 -21.08 -14.52 19.74
N GLU A 185 -19.80 -14.86 19.79
CA GLU A 185 -19.13 -15.49 18.65
C GLU A 185 -19.79 -16.82 18.29
N LYS A 186 -19.95 -17.05 16.98
CA LYS A 186 -20.29 -18.38 16.48
C LYS A 186 -19.08 -19.27 16.70
N LYS A 187 -19.29 -20.45 17.32
CA LYS A 187 -18.23 -21.45 17.38
C LYS A 187 -18.01 -21.95 15.95
N LEU A 188 -16.78 -21.86 15.45
CA LEU A 188 -16.40 -22.56 14.24
C LEU A 188 -16.62 -24.05 14.48
N ASP A 189 -17.54 -24.67 13.75
CA ASP A 189 -17.62 -26.12 13.72
C ASP A 189 -16.27 -26.64 13.23
N ALA A 190 -15.59 -27.42 14.07
CA ALA A 190 -14.37 -28.09 13.66
C ALA A 190 -14.69 -28.94 12.42
N PRO A 191 -13.87 -28.89 11.36
CA PRO A 191 -14.07 -29.80 10.25
C PRO A 191 -14.02 -31.23 10.80
N VAL A 192 -15.09 -31.98 10.54
CA VAL A 192 -15.16 -33.41 10.84
C VAL A 192 -14.03 -34.06 10.05
N SER A 193 -13.02 -34.52 10.78
CA SER A 193 -11.87 -35.27 10.28
C SER A 193 -12.27 -36.59 9.65
#